data_AF-A0A5J9WQ64-F1
#
_entry.id   AF-A0A5J9WQ64-F1
#
_cell.length_a   1.000
_cell.length_b   1.000
_cell.length_c   1.000
_cell.angle_alpha   90.00
_cell.angle_beta   90.00
_cell.angle_gamma   90.00
#
_symmetry.space_group_name_H-M   'P 1'
#
loop_
_entity.id
_entity.type
_entity.pdbx_description
1 polymer ?
#
loop_
_entity_poly.entity_id
_entity_poly.type
_entity_poly.pdbx_seq_one_letter_code
_entity_poly.pdbx_strand_id
1 'polypeptide(L)'
;MAGRERDRDRELLLPVVAGEHAAVVDEDSLPTTPVFVDSPARPTSARGHHLHHPTGIEAFSMVIRSWAWKKFMSGCVILLPIAITFYSTWWFIRFVDGFFSPIYIHLGINRFGVGFATSITFIFLVGVFMSSWLGASLLGLGEFFIKKMPLVRHIYSASKQISAAISPDQSSRAFKEVVIIRHPRIGEYALGFITSTVTLRGANGGGDQELACVYVPTNNLYLGDIFLMSHADVIVPDLSVREAIEIVLSGGMSVPKIISAVEEAVSIGGHGRAVKCP
;
A
#
# COMPACT_ATOMS: atom_id res chain seq x y z
N MET A 1 10.89 -29.45 43.37
CA MET A 1 10.69 -30.26 42.16
C MET A 1 10.44 -29.27 41.02
N ALA A 2 11.50 -28.85 40.31
CA ALA A 2 12.05 -29.55 39.14
C ALA A 2 10.96 -29.65 38.07
N GLY A 3 11.01 -28.83 37.02
CA GLY A 3 11.90 -29.07 35.88
C GLY A 3 11.07 -29.82 34.85
N ARG A 4 10.92 -29.38 33.61
CA ARG A 4 11.81 -29.80 32.52
C ARG A 4 11.10 -29.46 31.20
N GLU A 5 11.28 -28.25 30.65
CA GLU A 5 10.82 -27.94 29.28
C GLU A 5 11.41 -26.63 28.70
N ARG A 6 12.69 -26.33 29.02
CA ARG A 6 13.38 -25.13 28.51
C ARG A 6 14.74 -25.41 27.85
N ASP A 7 14.88 -26.57 27.20
CA ASP A 7 16.16 -27.05 26.65
C ASP A 7 16.08 -27.62 25.22
N ARG A 8 15.32 -27.01 24.30
CA ARG A 8 15.33 -27.41 22.87
C ARG A 8 15.48 -26.29 21.84
N ASP A 9 16.00 -25.13 22.24
CA ASP A 9 16.24 -23.99 21.33
C ASP A 9 17.75 -23.66 21.16
N ARG A 10 18.66 -24.64 21.14
CA ARG A 10 20.12 -24.35 21.11
C ARG A 10 21.01 -25.12 20.14
N GLU A 11 20.45 -25.77 19.12
CA GLU A 11 21.26 -26.32 18.02
C GLU A 11 20.62 -26.07 16.66
N LEU A 12 20.76 -24.85 16.12
CA LEU A 12 20.78 -24.62 14.66
C LEU A 12 21.36 -23.21 14.37
N LEU A 13 22.65 -23.04 14.69
CA LEU A 13 23.46 -21.92 14.25
C LEU A 13 24.67 -22.48 13.49
N LEU A 14 24.65 -22.37 12.16
CA LEU A 14 25.86 -22.48 11.33
C LEU A 14 25.86 -21.29 10.36
N PRO A 15 26.94 -20.47 10.36
CA PRO A 15 27.28 -19.62 9.23
C PRO A 15 28.35 -20.32 8.40
N VAL A 16 28.12 -20.50 7.10
CA VAL A 16 29.21 -20.81 6.15
C VAL A 16 28.98 -19.96 4.90
N VAL A 17 29.75 -18.87 4.80
CA VAL A 17 30.00 -18.14 3.55
C VAL A 17 31.51 -18.03 3.40
N ALA A 18 32.00 -18.49 2.25
CA ALA A 18 33.06 -17.92 1.40
C ALA A 18 34.02 -18.99 0.88
N GLY A 19 34.15 -19.07 -0.45
CA GLY A 19 35.20 -19.85 -1.12
C GLY A 19 34.92 -20.12 -2.60
N GLU A 20 35.04 -19.11 -3.46
CA GLU A 20 35.24 -19.23 -4.90
C GLU A 20 36.51 -20.04 -5.24
N HIS A 21 36.42 -21.01 -6.15
CA HIS A 21 37.04 -21.01 -7.49
C HIS A 21 37.12 -22.41 -8.13
N ALA A 22 36.88 -22.40 -9.44
CA ALA A 22 37.53 -23.20 -10.49
C ALA A 22 37.15 -24.67 -10.74
N ALA A 23 36.53 -24.84 -11.92
CA ALA A 23 36.95 -25.73 -13.01
C ALA A 23 37.31 -27.20 -12.70
N VAL A 24 36.50 -28.10 -13.24
CA VAL A 24 36.86 -29.51 -13.46
C VAL A 24 37.12 -29.70 -14.96
N VAL A 25 38.37 -30.05 -15.27
CA VAL A 25 38.82 -30.74 -16.49
C VAL A 25 39.50 -32.03 -16.01
N ASP A 26 39.19 -33.12 -16.70
CA ASP A 26 39.77 -34.46 -16.61
C ASP A 26 41.31 -34.50 -16.69
N GLU A 27 41.97 -35.34 -15.89
CA GLU A 27 42.89 -36.41 -16.33
C GLU A 27 43.60 -37.10 -15.15
N ASP A 28 43.48 -38.43 -15.12
CA ASP A 28 44.43 -39.49 -14.79
C ASP A 28 45.52 -39.38 -13.68
N SER A 29 45.65 -40.53 -12.99
CA SER A 29 46.83 -41.14 -12.33
C SER A 29 47.01 -41.04 -10.79
N LEU A 30 46.92 -42.22 -10.15
CA LEU A 30 47.35 -42.59 -8.78
C LEU A 30 48.91 -42.68 -8.66
N PRO A 31 49.52 -43.13 -7.53
CA PRO A 31 49.49 -42.62 -6.14
C PRO A 31 50.89 -42.61 -5.46
N THR A 32 51.17 -41.82 -4.41
CA THR A 32 52.12 -42.23 -3.35
C THR A 32 52.11 -41.30 -2.11
N THR A 33 51.86 -41.87 -0.93
CA THR A 33 52.33 -41.43 0.41
C THR A 33 53.81 -41.85 0.59
N PRO A 34 54.60 -41.56 1.67
CA PRO A 34 54.19 -41.27 3.07
C PRO A 34 55.10 -40.36 3.98
N VAL A 35 54.55 -40.01 5.16
CA VAL A 35 55.15 -39.98 6.54
C VAL A 35 56.32 -39.04 6.93
N PHE A 36 56.11 -38.22 7.99
CA PHE A 36 57.03 -37.90 9.13
C PHE A 36 56.26 -37.11 10.23
N VAL A 37 55.83 -37.63 11.40
CA VAL A 37 56.47 -38.04 12.69
C VAL A 37 56.93 -36.90 13.63
N ASP A 38 56.26 -36.83 14.80
CA ASP A 38 56.65 -36.36 16.17
C ASP A 38 57.13 -34.90 16.41
N SER A 39 56.95 -34.22 17.56
CA SER A 39 56.23 -34.39 18.84
C SER A 39 56.33 -33.03 19.62
N PRO A 40 55.68 -32.82 20.78
CA PRO A 40 55.32 -31.51 21.34
C PRO A 40 56.28 -30.93 22.40
N ALA A 41 56.38 -29.60 22.55
CA ALA A 41 56.98 -28.97 23.74
C ALA A 41 56.56 -27.50 24.04
N ARG A 42 55.79 -27.36 25.13
CA ARG A 42 55.63 -26.28 26.15
C ARG A 42 55.35 -24.79 25.83
N PRO A 43 54.56 -24.11 26.71
CA PRO A 43 54.15 -22.73 26.54
C PRO A 43 55.08 -21.73 27.25
N THR A 44 55.33 -20.59 26.61
CA THR A 44 55.99 -19.43 27.21
C THR A 44 54.99 -18.31 27.50
N SER A 45 54.90 -17.99 28.80
CA SER A 45 54.73 -16.67 29.41
C SER A 45 53.67 -15.69 28.86
N ALA A 46 52.60 -15.57 29.65
CA ALA A 46 51.97 -14.33 30.10
C ALA A 46 52.40 -13.01 29.43
N ARG A 47 51.43 -12.35 28.78
CA ARG A 47 51.40 -10.90 28.60
C ARG A 47 49.98 -10.41 28.87
N GLY A 48 49.76 -9.95 30.09
CA GLY A 48 48.54 -9.23 30.46
C GLY A 48 48.56 -7.83 29.83
N HIS A 49 47.49 -7.48 29.13
CA HIS A 49 47.14 -6.09 28.83
C HIS A 49 45.62 -5.94 28.84
N HIS A 50 45.13 -5.43 29.98
CA HIS A 50 43.90 -4.68 30.21
C HIS A 50 42.72 -4.92 29.25
N LEU A 51 41.81 -5.83 29.62
CA LEU A 51 40.43 -5.70 29.21
C LEU A 51 39.83 -4.47 29.90
N HIS A 52 39.49 -3.45 29.12
CA HIS A 52 38.55 -2.42 29.56
C HIS A 52 37.20 -3.10 29.83
N HIS A 53 36.92 -3.38 31.10
CA HIS A 53 35.60 -3.79 31.53
C HIS A 53 34.70 -2.56 31.40
N PRO A 54 33.66 -2.56 30.54
CA PRO A 54 32.71 -1.46 30.53
C PRO A 54 32.11 -1.38 31.94
N THR A 55 32.21 -0.19 32.55
CA THR A 55 31.62 0.04 33.86
C THR A 55 30.11 -0.16 33.72
N GLY A 56 29.46 -0.84 34.67
CA GLY A 56 28.03 -1.17 34.57
C GLY A 56 27.12 0.05 34.33
N ILE A 57 27.62 1.24 34.64
CA ILE A 57 27.00 2.55 34.40
C ILE A 57 26.91 2.88 32.89
N GLU A 58 27.94 2.57 32.10
CA GLU A 58 27.93 2.81 30.65
C GLU A 58 26.94 1.89 29.93
N ALA A 59 26.94 0.60 30.26
CA ALA A 59 26.01 -0.36 29.70
C ALA A 59 24.55 -0.01 30.05
N PHE A 60 24.29 0.42 31.29
CA PHE A 60 22.98 0.85 31.74
C PHE A 60 22.50 2.13 31.01
N SER A 61 23.39 3.09 30.79
CA SER A 61 23.09 4.33 30.04
C SER A 61 22.72 4.06 28.58
N MET A 62 23.36 3.07 27.93
CA MET A 62 23.04 2.69 26.55
C MET A 62 21.66 2.05 26.43
N VAL A 63 21.27 1.23 27.41
CA VAL A 63 19.95 0.60 27.46
C VAL A 63 18.86 1.65 27.71
N ILE A 64 19.06 2.56 28.67
CA ILE A 64 18.11 3.64 28.95
C ILE A 64 17.97 4.58 27.76
N ARG A 65 19.09 4.98 27.13
CA ARG A 65 19.06 5.86 25.94
C ARG A 65 18.33 5.19 24.78
N SER A 66 18.58 3.90 24.54
CA SER A 66 17.89 3.14 23.49
C SER A 66 16.39 3.00 23.78
N TRP A 67 16.02 2.75 25.03
CA TRP A 67 14.61 2.68 25.44
C TRP A 67 13.90 4.03 25.31
N ALA A 68 14.51 5.10 25.80
CA ALA A 68 13.97 6.46 25.71
C ALA A 68 13.83 6.91 24.25
N TRP A 69 14.83 6.65 23.41
CA TRP A 69 14.79 6.95 21.98
C TRP A 69 13.67 6.20 21.26
N LYS A 70 13.48 4.91 21.54
CA LYS A 70 12.37 4.12 20.96
C LYS A 70 11.00 4.69 21.33
N LYS A 71 10.83 5.13 22.59
CA LYS A 71 9.57 5.75 23.05
C LYS A 71 9.35 7.13 22.44
N PHE A 72 10.40 7.94 22.31
CA PHE A 72 10.35 9.23 21.62
C PHE A 72 9.97 9.07 20.15
N MET A 73 10.61 8.16 19.41
CA MET A 73 10.28 7.90 18.01
C MET A 73 8.84 7.42 17.84
N SER A 74 8.36 6.54 18.71
CA SER A 74 6.95 6.12 18.69
C SER A 74 6.00 7.29 18.93
N GLY A 75 6.32 8.20 19.86
CA GLY A 75 5.54 9.41 20.10
C GLY A 75 5.56 10.38 18.91
N CYS A 76 6.72 10.59 18.30
CA CYS A 76 6.86 11.40 17.10
C CYS A 76 6.07 10.85 15.92
N VAL A 77 6.08 9.54 15.68
CA VAL A 77 5.33 8.91 14.57
C VAL A 77 3.82 9.12 14.75
N ILE A 78 3.31 9.04 15.98
CA ILE A 78 1.89 9.29 16.28
C ILE A 78 1.55 10.78 16.18
N LEU A 79 2.44 11.66 16.63
CA LEU A 79 2.22 13.11 16.62
C LEU A 79 2.37 13.73 15.23
N LEU A 80 3.23 13.16 14.38
CA LEU A 80 3.54 13.65 13.04
C LEU A 80 2.28 13.90 12.17
N PRO A 81 1.31 12.96 12.03
CA PRO A 81 0.11 13.23 11.26
C PRO A 81 -0.75 14.36 11.85
N ILE A 82 -0.83 14.46 13.18
CA ILE A 82 -1.57 15.53 13.87
C ILE A 82 -0.88 16.89 13.66
N ALA A 83 0.44 16.93 13.76
CA ALA A 83 1.22 18.15 13.56
C ALA A 83 1.13 18.61 12.10
N ILE A 84 1.23 17.69 11.13
CA ILE A 84 1.12 18.00 9.70
C ILE A 84 -0.27 18.54 9.38
N THR A 85 -1.34 17.90 9.86
CA THR A 85 -2.72 18.36 9.61
C THR A 85 -2.98 19.73 10.23
N PHE A 86 -2.53 19.96 11.46
CA PHE A 86 -2.65 21.27 12.11
C PHE A 86 -1.84 22.35 11.37
N TYR A 87 -0.58 22.07 11.04
CA TYR A 87 0.29 22.99 10.30
C TYR A 87 -0.30 23.34 8.92
N SER A 88 -0.76 22.32 8.18
CA SER A 88 -1.37 22.52 6.85
C SER A 88 -2.65 23.37 6.94
N THR A 89 -3.51 23.10 7.92
CA THR A 89 -4.74 23.86 8.14
C THR A 89 -4.42 25.31 8.51
N TRP A 90 -3.48 25.51 9.44
CA TRP A 90 -3.04 26.83 9.86
C TRP A 90 -2.42 27.62 8.71
N TRP A 91 -1.53 26.98 7.94
CA TRP A 91 -0.90 27.58 6.76
C TRP A 91 -1.95 27.99 5.72
N PHE A 92 -2.93 27.14 5.45
CA PHE A 92 -3.99 27.43 4.49
C PHE A 92 -4.85 28.62 4.91
N ILE A 93 -5.30 28.65 6.18
CA ILE A 93 -6.08 29.79 6.71
C ILE A 93 -5.28 31.08 6.58
N ARG A 94 -3.98 31.06 6.94
CA ARG A 94 -3.10 32.24 6.84
C ARG A 94 -2.87 32.68 5.40
N PHE A 95 -2.81 31.74 4.46
CA PHE A 95 -2.70 32.03 3.03
C PHE A 95 -3.95 32.74 2.51
N VAL A 96 -5.14 32.22 2.82
CA VAL A 96 -6.42 32.85 2.45
C VAL A 96 -6.56 34.21 3.12
N ASP A 97 -6.26 34.31 4.42
CA ASP A 97 -6.27 35.56 5.16
C ASP A 97 -5.35 36.60 4.56
N GLY A 98 -4.16 36.20 4.11
CA GLY A 98 -3.22 37.09 3.41
C GLY A 98 -3.80 37.61 2.09
N PHE A 99 -4.44 36.75 1.31
CA PHE A 99 -5.06 37.13 0.03
C PHE A 99 -6.24 38.10 0.21
N PHE A 100 -7.06 37.90 1.24
CA PHE A 100 -8.22 38.75 1.54
C PHE A 100 -7.94 39.86 2.56
N SER A 101 -6.74 39.93 3.12
CA SER A 101 -6.28 41.00 4.03
C SER A 101 -6.66 42.42 3.56
N PRO A 102 -6.42 42.83 2.31
CA PRO A 102 -6.80 44.17 1.85
C PRO A 102 -8.32 44.44 1.91
N ILE A 103 -9.13 43.39 1.74
CA ILE A 103 -10.61 43.48 1.80
C ILE A 103 -11.08 43.58 3.26
N TYR A 104 -10.48 42.84 4.19
CA TYR A 104 -10.84 42.92 5.62
C TYR A 104 -10.55 44.29 6.23
N ILE A 105 -9.43 44.90 5.83
CA ILE A 105 -9.04 46.24 6.29
C ILE A 105 -10.05 47.29 5.81
N HIS A 106 -10.56 47.16 4.58
CA HIS A 106 -11.55 48.08 4.04
C HIS A 106 -12.94 47.90 4.68
N LEU A 107 -13.29 46.68 5.11
CA LEU A 107 -14.55 46.37 5.79
C LEU A 107 -14.49 46.56 7.33
N GLY A 108 -13.32 46.83 7.91
CA GLY A 108 -13.16 47.04 9.36
C GLY A 108 -13.38 45.79 10.22
N ILE A 109 -13.31 44.59 9.62
CA ILE A 109 -13.60 43.34 10.32
C ILE A 109 -12.30 42.77 10.91
N ASN A 110 -12.08 42.96 12.21
CA ASN A 110 -10.96 42.38 12.96
C ASN A 110 -11.47 41.48 14.10
N ARG A 111 -12.20 40.41 13.74
CA ARG A 111 -12.70 39.41 14.69
C ARG A 111 -11.90 38.11 14.53
N PHE A 112 -11.50 37.52 15.65
CA PHE A 112 -10.89 36.20 15.70
C PHE A 112 -11.86 35.17 15.08
N GLY A 113 -11.42 34.42 14.07
CA GLY A 113 -12.23 33.41 13.36
C GLY A 113 -12.75 33.80 11.98
N VAL A 114 -12.60 35.06 11.55
CA VAL A 114 -12.99 35.52 10.21
C VAL A 114 -12.26 34.74 9.12
N GLY A 115 -10.99 34.44 9.34
CA GLY A 115 -10.18 33.68 8.38
C GLY A 115 -10.64 32.26 8.13
N PHE A 116 -11.21 31.61 9.14
CA PHE A 116 -11.78 30.28 8.96
C PHE A 116 -13.07 30.35 8.13
N ALA A 117 -13.96 31.29 8.46
CA ALA A 117 -15.21 31.49 7.72
C ALA A 117 -14.94 31.86 6.25
N THR A 118 -13.99 32.75 6.00
CA THR A 118 -13.65 33.19 4.66
C THR A 118 -12.92 32.12 3.86
N SER A 119 -12.11 31.27 4.51
CA SER A 119 -11.53 30.07 3.90
C SER A 119 -12.61 29.11 3.41
N ILE A 120 -13.64 28.85 4.22
CA ILE A 120 -14.77 28.01 3.82
C ILE A 120 -15.52 28.63 2.64
N THR A 121 -15.86 29.93 2.73
CA THR A 121 -16.54 30.64 1.65
C THR A 121 -15.72 30.67 0.36
N PHE A 122 -14.40 30.85 0.47
CA PHE A 122 -13.48 30.84 -0.66
C PHE A 122 -13.42 29.46 -1.34
N ILE A 123 -13.27 28.38 -0.56
CA ILE A 123 -13.30 27.02 -1.10
C ILE A 123 -14.63 26.76 -1.82
N PHE A 124 -15.74 27.16 -1.23
CA PHE A 124 -17.07 27.02 -1.83
C PHE A 124 -17.18 27.79 -3.16
N LEU A 125 -16.77 29.06 -3.18
CA LEU A 125 -16.77 29.90 -4.39
C LEU A 125 -15.88 29.32 -5.49
N VAL A 126 -14.68 28.84 -5.14
CA VAL A 126 -13.79 28.16 -6.09
C VAL A 126 -14.46 26.90 -6.62
N GLY A 127 -15.11 26.09 -5.77
CA GLY A 127 -15.87 24.91 -6.20
C GLY A 127 -16.98 25.25 -7.20
N VAL A 128 -17.79 26.27 -6.90
CA VAL A 128 -18.85 26.76 -7.81
C VAL A 128 -18.27 27.27 -9.12
N PHE A 129 -17.18 28.04 -9.05
CA PHE A 129 -16.50 28.56 -10.23
C PHE A 129 -15.92 27.44 -11.11
N MET A 130 -15.30 26.43 -10.50
CA MET A 130 -14.73 25.27 -11.20
C MET A 130 -15.80 24.38 -11.83
N SER A 131 -17.02 24.33 -11.26
CA SER A 131 -18.17 23.62 -11.83
C SER A 131 -18.79 24.37 -13.03
N SER A 132 -18.49 25.65 -13.20
CA SER A 132 -18.96 26.44 -14.35
C SER A 132 -18.17 26.13 -15.62
N TRP A 133 -18.77 26.41 -16.78
CA TRP A 133 -18.14 26.24 -18.10
C TRP A 133 -16.81 26.99 -18.23
N LEU A 134 -16.71 28.16 -17.59
CA LEU A 134 -15.50 28.98 -17.60
C LEU A 134 -14.38 28.33 -16.77
N GLY A 135 -14.72 27.73 -15.62
CA GLY A 135 -13.79 26.96 -14.80
C GLY A 135 -13.30 25.71 -15.53
N ALA A 136 -14.21 24.97 -16.17
CA ALA A 136 -13.86 23.81 -16.98
C ALA A 136 -12.91 24.17 -18.15
N SER A 137 -13.15 25.30 -18.83
CA SER A 137 -12.24 25.79 -19.88
C SER A 137 -10.86 26.18 -19.35
N LEU A 138 -10.81 26.89 -18.21
CA LEU A 138 -9.55 27.33 -17.62
C LEU A 138 -8.71 26.14 -17.11
N LEU A 139 -9.35 25.14 -16.49
CA LEU A 139 -8.70 23.89 -16.11
C LEU A 139 -8.16 23.13 -17.32
N GLY A 140 -8.95 23.03 -18.40
CA GLY A 140 -8.52 22.40 -19.64
C GLY A 140 -7.29 23.07 -20.25
N LEU A 141 -7.23 24.41 -20.21
CA LEU A 141 -6.08 25.17 -20.68
C LEU A 141 -4.85 24.97 -19.76
N GLY A 142 -5.04 24.99 -18.45
CA GLY A 142 -3.96 24.71 -17.49
C GLY A 142 -3.37 23.31 -17.65
N GLU A 143 -4.23 22.31 -17.90
CA GLU A 143 -3.80 20.95 -18.20
C GLU A 143 -2.97 20.84 -19.47
N PHE A 144 -3.31 21.63 -20.50
CA PHE A 144 -2.53 21.70 -21.72
C PHE A 144 -1.10 22.19 -21.45
N PHE A 145 -0.93 23.22 -20.61
CA PHE A 145 0.38 23.71 -20.19
C PHE A 145 1.16 22.68 -19.36
N ILE A 146 0.51 22.04 -18.40
CA ILE A 146 1.15 21.02 -17.54
C ILE A 146 1.60 19.80 -18.36
N LYS A 147 0.80 19.37 -19.36
CA LYS A 147 1.13 18.24 -20.24
C LYS A 147 2.36 18.49 -21.11
N LYS A 148 2.74 19.75 -21.36
CA LYS A 148 3.98 20.10 -22.06
C LYS A 148 5.24 19.92 -21.22
N MET A 149 5.13 19.82 -19.89
CA MET A 149 6.28 19.63 -19.01
C MET A 149 6.49 18.13 -18.71
N PRO A 150 7.57 17.50 -19.19
CA PRO A 150 7.73 16.05 -19.17
C PRO A 150 7.77 15.43 -17.76
N LEU A 151 8.23 16.16 -16.74
CA LEU A 151 8.24 15.69 -15.34
C LEU A 151 6.91 15.97 -14.62
N VAL A 152 6.38 17.19 -14.76
CA VAL A 152 5.18 17.65 -14.04
C VAL A 152 3.93 16.91 -14.52
N ARG A 153 3.87 16.54 -15.82
CA ARG A 153 2.74 15.77 -16.36
C ARG A 153 2.52 14.44 -15.64
N HIS A 154 3.59 13.75 -15.24
CA HIS A 154 3.48 12.42 -14.60
C HIS A 154 2.87 12.55 -13.21
N ILE A 155 3.33 13.55 -12.44
CA ILE A 155 2.83 13.83 -11.09
C ILE A 155 1.38 14.30 -11.16
N TYR A 156 1.08 15.25 -12.04
CA TYR A 156 -0.29 15.77 -12.19
C TYR A 156 -1.27 14.70 -12.66
N SER A 157 -0.88 13.85 -13.62
CA SER A 157 -1.71 12.74 -14.08
C SER A 157 -2.00 11.74 -12.95
N ALA A 158 -0.98 11.37 -12.15
CA ALA A 158 -1.19 10.48 -11.01
C ALA A 158 -2.15 11.10 -9.97
N SER A 159 -1.95 12.37 -9.59
CA SER A 159 -2.84 13.06 -8.66
C SER A 159 -4.27 13.16 -9.19
N LYS A 160 -4.44 13.53 -10.46
CA LYS A 160 -5.77 13.64 -11.08
C LYS A 160 -6.49 12.29 -11.12
N GLN A 161 -5.77 11.19 -11.37
CA GLN A 161 -6.37 9.86 -11.38
C GLN A 161 -6.87 9.45 -9.99
N ILE A 162 -6.12 9.77 -8.92
CA ILE A 162 -6.56 9.50 -7.54
C ILE A 162 -7.78 10.35 -7.21
N SER A 163 -7.75 11.65 -7.57
CA SER A 163 -8.88 12.56 -7.37
C SER A 163 -10.13 12.14 -8.15
N ALA A 164 -9.98 11.56 -9.35
CA ALA A 164 -11.09 11.04 -10.14
C ALA A 164 -11.71 9.79 -9.51
N ALA A 165 -10.89 8.89 -8.93
CA ALA A 165 -11.37 7.69 -8.27
C ALA A 165 -12.19 7.97 -6.99
N ILE A 166 -11.98 9.11 -6.34
CA ILE A 166 -12.69 9.51 -5.11
C ILE A 166 -13.88 10.45 -5.37
N SER A 167 -14.12 10.89 -6.61
CA SER A 167 -15.17 11.86 -6.91
C SER A 167 -16.56 11.20 -6.85
N PRO A 168 -17.50 11.70 -6.01
CA PRO A 168 -18.83 11.12 -5.87
C PRO A 168 -19.69 11.22 -7.13
N ASP A 169 -19.39 12.19 -8.01
CA ASP A 169 -20.27 12.62 -9.12
C ASP A 169 -19.90 11.98 -10.47
N GLN A 170 -18.79 11.23 -10.55
CA GLN A 170 -18.48 10.45 -11.73
C GLN A 170 -19.15 9.07 -11.67
N SER A 171 -20.43 9.09 -12.01
CA SER A 171 -21.20 7.98 -12.59
C SER A 171 -20.60 7.39 -13.90
N SER A 172 -19.30 7.57 -14.13
CA SER A 172 -18.55 7.12 -15.29
C SER A 172 -17.28 6.31 -14.90
N ARG A 173 -17.52 5.05 -14.49
CA ARG A 173 -16.77 3.87 -14.99
C ARG A 173 -15.28 3.68 -14.66
N ALA A 174 -14.75 4.18 -13.54
CA ALA A 174 -13.44 3.68 -13.07
C ALA A 174 -13.61 2.41 -12.24
N PHE A 175 -14.43 2.44 -11.17
CA PHE A 175 -14.73 1.31 -10.30
C PHE A 175 -16.19 1.39 -9.84
N LYS A 176 -17.08 0.68 -10.54
CA LYS A 176 -18.51 0.67 -10.23
C LYS A 176 -18.82 -0.08 -8.94
N GLU A 177 -18.09 -1.15 -8.69
CA GLU A 177 -18.42 -2.12 -7.67
C GLU A 177 -17.18 -2.94 -7.28
N VAL A 178 -17.10 -3.36 -6.01
CA VAL A 178 -16.07 -4.28 -5.52
C VAL A 178 -16.55 -5.70 -5.77
N VAL A 179 -15.65 -6.58 -6.20
CA VAL A 179 -15.95 -7.99 -6.39
C VAL A 179 -14.82 -8.86 -5.86
N ILE A 180 -15.15 -10.08 -5.49
CA ILE A 180 -14.20 -11.14 -5.20
C ILE A 180 -14.29 -12.15 -6.34
N ILE A 181 -13.14 -12.46 -6.94
CA ILE A 181 -13.02 -13.45 -8.01
C ILE A 181 -12.23 -14.66 -7.54
N ARG A 182 -12.50 -15.82 -8.13
CA ARG A 182 -11.68 -17.01 -7.93
C ARG A 182 -10.39 -16.85 -8.75
N HIS A 183 -9.25 -16.85 -8.08
CA HIS A 183 -7.95 -16.79 -8.74
C HIS A 183 -7.62 -18.17 -9.36
N PRO A 184 -6.81 -18.26 -10.43
CA PRO A 184 -6.56 -19.52 -11.16
C PRO A 184 -6.20 -20.74 -10.30
N ARG A 185 -5.62 -20.52 -9.11
CA ARG A 185 -5.34 -21.60 -8.17
C ARG A 185 -6.56 -21.90 -7.30
N ILE A 186 -6.87 -23.17 -7.18
CA ILE A 186 -7.96 -23.67 -6.33
C ILE A 186 -7.76 -23.18 -4.90
N GLY A 187 -8.77 -22.50 -4.36
CA GLY A 187 -8.78 -21.96 -2.99
C GLY A 187 -8.20 -20.55 -2.84
N GLU A 188 -7.73 -19.92 -3.92
CA GLU A 188 -7.29 -18.53 -3.91
C GLU A 188 -8.42 -17.60 -4.39
N TYR A 189 -8.60 -16.48 -3.69
CA TYR A 189 -9.56 -15.44 -4.03
C TYR A 189 -8.82 -14.12 -4.19
N ALA A 190 -9.25 -13.32 -5.16
CA ALA A 190 -8.68 -12.00 -5.42
C ALA A 190 -9.77 -10.93 -5.29
N LEU A 191 -9.41 -9.81 -4.65
CA LEU A 191 -10.25 -8.63 -4.60
C LEU A 191 -10.05 -7.85 -5.91
N GLY A 192 -11.15 -7.51 -6.55
CA GLY A 192 -11.17 -6.76 -7.80
C GLY A 192 -12.29 -5.73 -7.82
N PHE A 193 -12.33 -4.98 -8.90
CA PHE A 193 -13.29 -3.91 -9.10
C PHE A 193 -13.90 -4.04 -10.50
N ILE A 194 -15.23 -4.02 -10.59
CA ILE A 194 -15.91 -3.93 -11.88
C ILE A 194 -15.71 -2.52 -12.42
N THR A 195 -15.02 -2.39 -13.54
CA THR A 195 -14.76 -1.10 -14.19
C THR A 195 -15.83 -0.77 -15.22
N SER A 196 -16.26 -1.79 -15.97
CA SER A 196 -17.16 -1.69 -17.10
C SER A 196 -17.83 -3.03 -17.40
N THR A 197 -18.89 -2.99 -18.22
CA THR A 197 -19.52 -4.18 -18.80
C THR A 197 -19.33 -4.13 -20.31
N VAL A 198 -19.00 -5.27 -20.91
CA VAL A 198 -18.72 -5.41 -22.34
C VAL A 198 -19.50 -6.60 -22.89
N THR A 199 -20.12 -6.42 -24.05
CA THR A 199 -20.84 -7.50 -24.73
C THR A 199 -19.90 -8.16 -25.73
N LEU A 200 -19.54 -9.42 -25.49
CA LEU A 200 -18.80 -10.25 -26.43
C LEU A 200 -19.79 -10.85 -27.43
N ARG A 201 -19.67 -10.45 -28.69
CA ARG A 201 -20.45 -11.05 -29.79
C ARG A 201 -19.84 -12.39 -30.19
N GLY A 202 -20.65 -13.44 -30.17
CA GLY A 202 -20.23 -14.75 -30.68
C GLY A 202 -20.00 -14.71 -32.18
N ALA A 203 -18.88 -15.26 -32.65
CA ALA A 203 -18.71 -15.55 -34.07
C ALA A 203 -19.66 -16.70 -34.48
N ASN A 204 -20.30 -16.59 -35.64
CA ASN A 204 -21.17 -17.61 -36.24
C ASN A 204 -22.48 -17.94 -35.50
N GLY A 205 -23.19 -16.92 -34.98
CA GLY A 205 -24.55 -17.10 -34.45
C GLY A 205 -24.63 -17.66 -33.02
N GLY A 206 -23.50 -17.75 -32.31
CA GLY A 206 -23.49 -17.86 -30.86
C GLY A 206 -24.00 -16.55 -30.26
N GLY A 207 -24.98 -16.62 -29.35
CA GLY A 207 -25.61 -15.43 -28.77
C GLY A 207 -24.61 -14.48 -28.11
N ASP A 208 -25.01 -13.21 -28.03
CA ASP A 208 -24.24 -12.15 -27.38
C ASP A 208 -24.11 -12.46 -25.87
N GLN A 209 -22.89 -12.43 -25.34
CA GLN A 209 -22.61 -12.67 -23.92
C GLN A 209 -22.17 -11.36 -23.25
N GLU A 210 -22.88 -10.94 -22.22
CA GLU A 210 -22.48 -9.80 -21.40
C GLU A 210 -21.43 -10.24 -20.36
N LEU A 211 -20.28 -9.57 -20.38
CA LEU A 211 -19.15 -9.83 -19.51
C LEU A 211 -18.83 -8.59 -18.67
N ALA A 212 -18.57 -8.79 -17.39
CA ALA A 212 -18.01 -7.79 -16.51
C ALA A 212 -16.50 -7.71 -16.70
N CYS A 213 -15.98 -6.49 -16.85
CA CYS A 213 -14.55 -6.22 -16.86
C CYS A 213 -14.09 -5.97 -15.42
N VAL A 214 -13.48 -6.99 -14.84
CA VAL A 214 -12.97 -7.00 -13.47
C VAL A 214 -11.49 -6.66 -13.48
N TYR A 215 -11.13 -5.54 -12.86
CA TYR A 215 -9.75 -5.15 -12.63
C TYR A 215 -9.29 -5.66 -11.26
N VAL A 216 -8.20 -6.43 -11.24
CA VAL A 216 -7.57 -6.94 -10.01
C VAL A 216 -6.26 -6.19 -9.81
N PRO A 217 -6.21 -5.19 -8.91
CA PRO A 217 -4.99 -4.47 -8.65
C PRO A 217 -3.98 -5.33 -7.88
N THR A 218 -2.72 -5.01 -8.08
CA THR A 218 -1.61 -5.36 -7.19
C THR A 218 -1.58 -4.38 -6.00
N ASN A 219 -0.46 -4.32 -5.25
CA ASN A 219 -0.25 -3.29 -4.22
C ASN A 219 -0.24 -1.84 -4.79
N ASN A 220 -0.09 -1.66 -6.10
CA ASN A 220 -0.26 -0.37 -6.75
C ASN A 220 -1.59 -0.33 -7.50
N LEU A 221 -2.47 0.62 -7.14
CA LEU A 221 -3.84 0.71 -7.66
C LEU A 221 -3.92 0.81 -9.19
N TYR A 222 -2.85 1.23 -9.88
CA TYR A 222 -2.80 1.35 -11.34
C TYR A 222 -2.12 0.17 -12.07
N LEU A 223 -1.56 -0.78 -11.33
CA LEU A 223 -0.97 -2.00 -11.88
C LEU A 223 -1.79 -3.20 -11.45
N GLY A 224 -2.23 -3.99 -12.41
CA GLY A 224 -3.08 -5.14 -12.14
C GLY A 224 -3.47 -5.87 -13.42
N ASP A 225 -4.19 -6.95 -13.23
CA ASP A 225 -4.72 -7.76 -14.31
C ASP A 225 -6.17 -7.38 -14.59
N ILE A 226 -6.60 -7.61 -15.83
CA ILE A 226 -7.99 -7.40 -16.25
C ILE A 226 -8.56 -8.75 -16.65
N PHE A 227 -9.67 -9.13 -16.02
CA PHE A 227 -10.42 -10.34 -16.32
C PHE A 227 -11.78 -9.99 -16.89
N LEU A 228 -12.18 -10.68 -17.96
CA LEU A 228 -13.54 -10.63 -18.49
C LEU A 228 -14.28 -11.85 -17.96
N MET A 229 -15.29 -11.63 -17.13
CA MET A 229 -16.00 -12.72 -16.46
C MET A 229 -17.51 -12.52 -16.53
N SER A 230 -18.26 -13.62 -16.48
CA SER A 230 -19.72 -13.56 -16.33
C SER A 230 -20.08 -13.00 -14.96
N HIS A 231 -21.21 -12.27 -14.88
CA HIS A 231 -21.75 -11.83 -13.60
C HIS A 231 -22.07 -12.98 -12.63
N ALA A 232 -22.27 -14.20 -13.14
CA ALA A 232 -22.49 -15.39 -12.30
C ALA A 232 -21.22 -15.93 -11.62
N ASP A 233 -20.03 -15.53 -12.12
CA ASP A 233 -18.74 -16.04 -11.62
C ASP A 233 -18.04 -15.07 -10.66
N VAL A 234 -18.61 -13.89 -10.44
CA VAL A 234 -18.16 -12.90 -9.46
C VAL A 234 -18.94 -13.03 -8.16
N ILE A 235 -18.28 -12.77 -7.03
CA ILE A 235 -18.91 -12.69 -5.72
C ILE A 235 -18.91 -11.21 -5.32
N VAL A 236 -20.07 -10.66 -5.00
CA VAL A 236 -20.19 -9.26 -4.54
C VAL A 236 -20.08 -9.23 -3.01
N PRO A 237 -18.99 -8.71 -2.42
CA PRO A 237 -18.89 -8.53 -0.98
C PRO A 237 -19.66 -7.30 -0.49
N ASP A 238 -20.07 -7.32 0.77
CA ASP A 238 -20.56 -6.14 1.51
C ASP A 238 -19.36 -5.25 1.91
N LEU A 239 -18.70 -4.67 0.91
CA LEU A 239 -17.55 -3.77 1.05
C LEU A 239 -17.70 -2.57 0.13
N SER A 240 -17.47 -1.38 0.67
CA SER A 240 -17.40 -0.18 -0.15
C SER A 240 -16.13 -0.16 -1.00
N VAL A 241 -16.18 0.52 -2.15
CA VAL A 241 -15.00 0.76 -3.01
C VAL A 241 -13.85 1.38 -2.22
N ARG A 242 -14.16 2.26 -1.25
CA ARG A 242 -13.17 2.91 -0.40
C ARG A 242 -12.45 1.91 0.51
N GLU A 243 -13.19 1.03 1.18
CA GLU A 243 -12.61 0.00 2.05
C GLU A 243 -11.76 -0.98 1.24
N ALA A 244 -12.22 -1.37 0.05
CA ALA A 244 -11.45 -2.22 -0.85
C ALA A 244 -10.14 -1.55 -1.30
N ILE A 245 -10.15 -0.26 -1.64
CA ILE A 245 -8.91 0.49 -1.96
C ILE A 245 -7.96 0.53 -0.75
N GLU A 246 -8.49 0.73 0.46
CA GLU A 246 -7.68 0.73 1.68
C GLU A 246 -7.04 -0.65 1.93
N ILE A 247 -7.78 -1.72 1.72
CA ILE A 247 -7.26 -3.10 1.79
C ILE A 247 -6.10 -3.30 0.83
N VAL A 248 -6.25 -2.87 -0.43
CA VAL A 248 -5.23 -3.03 -1.47
C VAL A 248 -3.97 -2.22 -1.13
N LEU A 249 -4.14 -0.94 -0.77
CA LEU A 249 -3.02 -0.03 -0.46
C LEU A 249 -2.30 -0.37 0.85
N SER A 250 -3.00 -1.01 1.80
CA SER A 250 -2.40 -1.50 3.04
C SER A 250 -1.71 -2.85 2.88
N GLY A 251 -1.72 -3.44 1.69
CA GLY A 251 -1.18 -4.78 1.44
C GLY A 251 -1.96 -5.89 2.17
N GLY A 252 -3.25 -5.68 2.43
CA GLY A 252 -4.13 -6.63 3.11
C GLY A 252 -4.20 -6.48 4.64
N MET A 253 -3.50 -5.51 5.23
CA MET A 253 -3.52 -5.29 6.69
C MET A 253 -4.85 -4.76 7.21
N SER A 254 -5.63 -4.07 6.37
CA SER A 254 -6.96 -3.55 6.71
C SER A 254 -8.10 -4.52 6.39
N VAL A 255 -7.84 -5.79 6.04
CA VAL A 255 -8.91 -6.77 5.72
C VAL A 255 -9.76 -7.07 6.95
N PRO A 256 -11.09 -6.90 6.89
CA PRO A 256 -11.97 -7.26 7.99
C PRO A 256 -11.98 -8.77 8.22
N LYS A 257 -12.19 -9.19 9.47
CA LYS A 257 -12.17 -10.61 9.86
C LYS A 257 -13.26 -11.44 9.16
N ILE A 258 -14.33 -10.81 8.73
CA ILE A 258 -15.47 -11.44 8.07
C ILE A 258 -15.86 -10.55 6.89
N ILE A 259 -15.91 -11.13 5.69
CA ILE A 259 -16.49 -10.51 4.50
C ILE A 259 -17.74 -11.31 4.16
N SER A 260 -18.90 -10.67 4.27
CA SER A 260 -20.17 -11.27 3.86
C SER A 260 -20.38 -11.01 2.37
N ALA A 261 -20.88 -12.01 1.63
CA ALA A 261 -21.36 -11.77 0.28
C ALA A 261 -22.76 -11.15 0.36
N VAL A 262 -23.02 -10.13 -0.44
CA VAL A 262 -24.36 -9.63 -0.68
C VAL A 262 -25.02 -10.64 -1.62
N GLU A 263 -26.04 -11.33 -1.13
CA GLU A 263 -26.84 -12.21 -1.97
C GLU A 263 -27.75 -11.34 -2.87
N GLU A 264 -27.21 -10.87 -3.98
CA GLU A 264 -28.07 -10.45 -5.08
C GLU A 264 -28.72 -11.71 -5.65
N ALA A 265 -29.94 -11.97 -5.18
CA ALA A 265 -30.89 -12.82 -5.84
C ALA A 265 -31.14 -12.26 -7.25
N VAL A 266 -30.30 -12.64 -8.21
CA VAL A 266 -30.62 -12.57 -9.63
C VAL A 266 -31.72 -13.60 -9.88
N SER A 267 -32.95 -13.18 -9.61
CA SER A 267 -34.16 -13.81 -10.10
C SER A 267 -34.18 -13.68 -11.61
N ILE A 268 -33.51 -14.59 -12.31
CA ILE A 268 -33.86 -14.92 -13.69
C ILE A 268 -34.68 -16.20 -13.62
N GLY A 269 -35.97 -16.04 -13.90
CA GLY A 269 -36.96 -17.09 -13.84
C GLY A 269 -36.58 -18.33 -14.65
N GLY A 270 -36.70 -19.48 -13.99
CA GLY A 270 -37.24 -20.73 -14.53
C GLY A 270 -36.56 -21.39 -15.73
N HIS A 271 -35.70 -22.38 -15.46
CA HIS A 271 -35.99 -23.78 -15.84
C HIS A 271 -35.00 -24.71 -15.13
N GLY A 272 -35.56 -25.72 -14.45
CA GLY A 272 -34.82 -26.52 -13.48
C GLY A 272 -33.91 -27.60 -14.06
N ARG A 273 -33.03 -28.10 -13.19
CA ARG A 273 -32.92 -29.54 -12.88
C ARG A 273 -32.14 -29.70 -11.59
N ALA A 274 -32.80 -30.19 -10.55
CA ALA A 274 -32.14 -30.68 -9.36
C ALA A 274 -31.32 -31.92 -9.76
N VAL A 275 -30.00 -31.83 -9.63
CA VAL A 275 -29.12 -33.01 -9.63
C VAL A 275 -28.82 -33.32 -8.18
N LYS A 276 -29.47 -34.38 -7.69
CA LYS A 276 -29.17 -35.05 -6.44
C LYS A 276 -27.81 -35.75 -6.63
N CYS A 277 -26.80 -35.38 -5.84
CA CYS A 277 -25.55 -36.13 -5.78
C CYS A 277 -25.69 -37.34 -4.82
N PRO A 278 -25.00 -38.45 -5.11
CA PRO A 278 -25.04 -39.68 -4.33
C PRO A 278 -24.39 -39.57 -2.95
#